data_AF-A0A8T1G9Z1-F1
#
_entry.id   AF-A0A8T1G9Z1-F1
#
_cell.length_a   1.000
_cell.length_b   1.000
_cell.length_c   1.000
_cell.angle_alpha   90.00
_cell.angle_beta   90.00
_cell.angle_gamma   90.00
#
_symmetry.space_group_name_H-M   'P 1'
#
loop_
_entity.id
_entity.type
_entity.pdbx_description
1 polymer ?
#
loop_
_entity_poly.entity_id
_entity_poly.type
_entity_poly.pdbx_seq_one_letter_code
_entity_poly.pdbx_strand_id
1 'polypeptide(L)'
;MPRQQVPRRRELTEEERAEVVLRVLQNSVDGVPRLGTMKKVASGFRVVPRTVSRIWKRALKAKEVTGLWSAASLRHHRGRPTKDVAAKLERLRGVSYARRGTLHAASADCGVPRATLHLRMKAGDVRAHVSVVKPLLTEANKAARLSWCSAHIHPTLRLYNVMYDTVHVDEKLFYMTQVRRSFYLLSGEPEPMRSVRSKCYITKVMMPAAVARPRWVPSGSTFFDGKLDLGLCCPRTNFA
;
A
#
# COMPACT_ATOMS: atom_id res chain seq x y z
N MET A 1 -48.67 -39.34 20.79
CA MET A 1 -47.97 -39.23 19.49
C MET A 1 -46.78 -38.28 19.62
N PRO A 2 -45.52 -38.74 19.59
CA PRO A 2 -44.38 -37.86 19.62
C PRO A 2 -44.31 -37.05 18.30
N ARG A 3 -44.32 -35.73 18.39
CA ARG A 3 -44.12 -34.84 17.24
C ARG A 3 -42.73 -35.10 16.65
N GLN A 4 -42.66 -35.70 15.47
CA GLN A 4 -41.42 -35.82 14.71
C GLN A 4 -40.82 -34.42 14.53
N GLN A 5 -39.64 -34.20 15.14
CA GLN A 5 -38.90 -32.96 14.96
C GLN A 5 -38.20 -33.02 13.61
N VAL A 6 -38.78 -32.36 12.61
CA VAL A 6 -38.14 -32.16 11.31
C VAL A 6 -36.84 -31.36 11.52
N PRO A 7 -35.70 -31.79 10.95
CA PRO A 7 -34.43 -31.09 11.11
C PRO A 7 -34.55 -29.65 10.61
N ARG A 8 -34.26 -28.69 11.51
CA ARG A 8 -34.39 -27.26 11.22
C ARG A 8 -33.26 -26.82 10.28
N ARG A 9 -33.60 -26.27 9.12
CA ARG A 9 -32.64 -25.53 8.28
C ARG A 9 -32.10 -24.32 9.06
N ARG A 10 -30.79 -24.08 8.97
CA ARG A 10 -30.10 -23.03 9.74
C ARG A 10 -30.55 -21.63 9.31
N GLU A 11 -30.59 -21.33 8.02
CA GLU A 11 -31.08 -20.06 7.46
C GLU A 11 -31.64 -20.25 6.02
N LEU A 12 -32.56 -19.39 5.61
CA LEU A 12 -33.05 -19.27 4.21
C LEU A 12 -32.05 -18.45 3.38
N THR A 13 -31.88 -18.79 2.11
CA THR A 13 -31.10 -17.96 1.16
C THR A 13 -31.82 -16.66 0.82
N GLU A 14 -31.14 -15.71 0.19
CA GLU A 14 -31.75 -14.43 -0.21
C GLU A 14 -32.85 -14.61 -1.25
N GLU A 15 -32.66 -15.52 -2.20
CA GLU A 15 -33.67 -15.91 -3.20
C GLU A 15 -34.91 -16.52 -2.54
N GLU A 16 -34.71 -17.47 -1.62
CA GLU A 16 -35.80 -18.09 -0.86
C GLU A 16 -36.56 -17.06 -0.02
N ARG A 17 -35.87 -16.04 0.52
CA ARG A 17 -36.52 -14.95 1.27
C ARG A 17 -37.36 -14.05 0.36
N ALA A 18 -36.86 -13.73 -0.83
CA ALA A 18 -37.63 -13.00 -1.82
C ALA A 18 -38.88 -13.79 -2.23
N GLU A 19 -38.75 -15.10 -2.45
CA GLU A 19 -39.87 -15.97 -2.79
C GLU A 19 -40.89 -16.07 -1.64
N VAL A 20 -40.44 -16.16 -0.39
CA VAL A 20 -41.31 -16.10 0.79
C VAL A 20 -42.12 -14.80 0.82
N VAL A 21 -41.49 -13.65 0.56
CA VAL A 21 -42.17 -12.35 0.53
C VAL A 21 -43.20 -12.32 -0.61
N LEU A 22 -42.85 -12.78 -1.80
CA LEU A 22 -43.76 -12.87 -2.96
C LEU A 22 -44.97 -13.76 -2.66
N ARG A 23 -44.77 -14.96 -2.09
CA ARG A 23 -45.88 -15.87 -1.76
C ARG A 23 -46.79 -15.33 -0.67
N VAL A 24 -46.26 -14.57 0.29
CA VAL A 24 -47.09 -13.88 1.29
C VAL A 24 -47.89 -12.76 0.63
N LEU A 25 -47.28 -12.02 -0.31
CA LEU A 25 -47.90 -10.92 -1.04
C LEU A 25 -49.05 -11.40 -1.94
N GLN A 26 -48.86 -12.50 -2.68
CA GLN A 26 -49.89 -13.16 -3.49
C GLN A 26 -51.10 -13.64 -2.67
N ASN A 27 -50.90 -13.90 -1.37
CA ASN A 27 -51.95 -14.34 -0.44
C ASN A 27 -52.35 -13.23 0.57
N SER A 28 -52.11 -11.97 0.19
CA SER A 28 -52.49 -10.78 0.95
C SER A 28 -53.54 -9.97 0.20
N VAL A 29 -54.43 -9.30 0.94
CA VAL A 29 -55.39 -8.33 0.41
C VAL A 29 -55.03 -6.99 1.04
N ASP A 30 -54.82 -5.95 0.23
CA ASP A 30 -54.40 -4.61 0.67
C ASP A 30 -53.17 -4.59 1.59
N GLY A 31 -52.22 -5.51 1.37
CA GLY A 31 -51.00 -5.65 2.18
C GLY A 31 -51.20 -6.35 3.52
N VAL A 32 -52.42 -6.85 3.81
CA VAL A 32 -52.72 -7.66 4.99
C VAL A 32 -52.77 -9.15 4.58
N PRO A 33 -51.88 -10.00 5.12
CA PRO A 33 -51.90 -11.43 4.85
C PRO A 33 -53.17 -12.09 5.42
N ARG A 34 -53.82 -12.96 4.63
CA ARG A 34 -54.98 -13.73 5.11
C ARG A 34 -54.61 -14.64 6.30
N LEU A 35 -55.61 -15.00 7.11
CA LEU A 35 -55.43 -15.90 8.24
C LEU A 35 -54.87 -17.25 7.77
N GLY A 36 -53.82 -17.73 8.42
CA GLY A 36 -53.19 -19.00 8.08
C GLY A 36 -52.18 -18.96 6.92
N THR A 37 -52.07 -17.85 6.16
CA THR A 37 -51.08 -17.68 5.08
C THR A 37 -49.66 -17.94 5.56
N MET A 38 -49.31 -17.41 6.74
CA MET A 38 -47.98 -17.60 7.34
C MET A 38 -47.67 -19.08 7.63
N LYS A 39 -48.68 -19.88 8.03
CA LYS A 39 -48.51 -21.32 8.24
C LYS A 39 -48.36 -22.07 6.91
N LYS A 40 -49.16 -21.70 5.91
CA LYS A 40 -49.12 -22.29 4.56
C LYS A 40 -47.76 -22.07 3.89
N VAL A 41 -47.27 -20.83 3.90
CA VAL A 41 -45.94 -20.47 3.36
C VAL A 41 -44.84 -21.17 4.17
N ALA A 42 -44.93 -21.18 5.50
CA ALA A 42 -43.96 -21.85 6.36
C ALA A 42 -43.81 -23.36 6.07
N SER A 43 -44.92 -24.07 5.84
CA SER A 43 -44.90 -25.49 5.47
C SER A 43 -44.19 -25.73 4.13
N GLY A 44 -44.37 -24.85 3.14
CA GLY A 44 -43.71 -24.96 1.84
C GLY A 44 -42.18 -24.82 1.90
N PHE A 45 -41.68 -23.92 2.76
CA PHE A 45 -40.24 -23.66 2.92
C PHE A 45 -39.59 -24.42 4.09
N ARG A 46 -40.32 -25.34 4.75
CA ARG A 46 -39.86 -26.12 5.92
C ARG A 46 -39.27 -25.24 7.04
N VAL A 47 -39.90 -24.10 7.29
CA VAL A 47 -39.51 -23.14 8.34
C VAL A 47 -40.63 -22.95 9.35
N VAL A 48 -40.30 -22.40 10.52
CA VAL A 48 -41.31 -22.08 11.54
C VAL A 48 -42.11 -20.84 11.09
N PRO A 49 -43.44 -20.77 11.29
CA PRO A 49 -44.25 -19.59 10.93
C PRO A 49 -43.75 -18.26 11.51
N ARG A 50 -43.09 -18.29 12.68
CA ARG A 50 -42.40 -17.12 13.27
C ARG A 50 -41.29 -16.56 12.38
N THR A 51 -40.58 -17.40 11.64
CA THR A 51 -39.53 -16.97 10.70
C THR A 51 -40.14 -16.20 9.53
N VAL A 52 -41.22 -16.73 8.94
CA VAL A 52 -41.97 -16.06 7.86
C VAL A 52 -42.54 -14.72 8.35
N SER A 53 -43.12 -14.68 9.55
CA SER A 53 -43.61 -13.42 10.14
C SER A 53 -42.49 -12.39 10.35
N ARG A 54 -41.29 -12.80 10.78
CA ARG A 54 -40.13 -11.91 10.91
C ARG A 54 -39.66 -11.37 9.57
N ILE A 55 -39.62 -12.21 8.53
CA ILE A 55 -39.28 -11.81 7.16
C ILE A 55 -40.30 -10.81 6.64
N TRP A 56 -41.59 -11.07 6.81
CA TRP A 56 -42.67 -10.16 6.40
C TRP A 56 -42.60 -8.79 7.08
N LYS A 57 -42.38 -8.75 8.39
CA LYS A 57 -42.19 -7.48 9.13
C LYS A 57 -40.99 -6.68 8.63
N ARG A 58 -39.93 -7.35 8.19
CA ARG A 58 -38.76 -6.67 7.58
C ARG A 58 -39.10 -6.13 6.20
N ALA A 59 -39.82 -6.91 5.39
CA ALA A 59 -40.27 -6.47 4.07
C ALA A 59 -41.17 -5.23 4.15
N LEU A 60 -42.07 -5.17 5.14
CA LEU A 60 -42.90 -3.98 5.39
C LEU A 60 -42.05 -2.75 5.72
N LYS A 61 -41.06 -2.88 6.63
CA LYS A 61 -40.14 -1.78 6.96
C LYS A 61 -39.29 -1.33 5.76
N ALA A 62 -38.82 -2.27 4.94
CA ALA A 62 -38.06 -1.95 3.74
C ALA A 62 -38.94 -1.23 2.70
N LYS A 63 -40.21 -1.60 2.59
CA LYS A 63 -41.18 -0.93 1.72
C LYS A 63 -41.41 0.52 2.15
N GLU A 64 -41.55 0.77 3.45
CA GLU A 64 -41.71 2.14 3.97
C GLU A 64 -40.50 3.05 3.66
N VAL A 65 -39.28 2.50 3.71
CA VAL A 65 -38.05 3.28 3.52
C VAL A 65 -37.65 3.41 2.06
N THR A 66 -37.72 2.33 1.29
CA THR A 66 -37.13 2.22 -0.06
C THR A 66 -38.20 2.02 -1.14
N GLY A 67 -39.46 1.80 -0.77
CA GLY A 67 -40.55 1.45 -1.71
C GLY A 67 -40.50 0.00 -2.20
N LEU A 68 -39.44 -0.75 -1.87
CA LEU A 68 -39.20 -2.11 -2.34
C LEU A 68 -39.47 -3.16 -1.26
N TRP A 69 -40.11 -4.26 -1.64
CA TRP A 69 -40.35 -5.40 -0.76
C TRP A 69 -39.08 -6.24 -0.61
N SER A 70 -38.22 -5.89 0.34
CA SER A 70 -36.95 -6.60 0.59
C SER A 70 -36.82 -7.07 2.04
N ALA A 71 -36.32 -8.31 2.22
CA ALA A 71 -36.12 -8.90 3.55
C ALA A 71 -34.71 -9.50 3.69
N ALA A 72 -33.71 -8.69 3.35
CA ALA A 72 -32.32 -9.13 3.28
C ALA A 72 -31.74 -9.68 4.59
N SER A 73 -30.71 -10.54 4.47
CA SER A 73 -30.00 -11.09 5.62
C SER A 73 -29.31 -10.03 6.45
N LEU A 74 -29.63 -10.00 7.74
CA LEU A 74 -28.87 -9.24 8.71
C LEU A 74 -27.63 -9.97 9.22
N ARG A 75 -27.25 -11.12 8.63
CA ARG A 75 -26.07 -11.88 9.03
C ARG A 75 -24.79 -11.05 8.92
N HIS A 76 -24.68 -10.24 7.87
CA HIS A 76 -23.51 -9.39 7.62
C HIS A 76 -23.48 -8.11 8.48
N HIS A 77 -24.58 -7.79 9.17
CA HIS A 77 -24.64 -6.70 10.14
C HIS A 77 -24.20 -7.14 11.55
N ARG A 78 -23.53 -8.30 11.65
CA ARG A 78 -22.98 -8.83 12.90
C ARG A 78 -21.48 -8.63 12.88
N GLY A 79 -20.95 -8.00 13.91
CA GLY A 79 -19.51 -7.76 14.05
C GLY A 79 -19.22 -6.47 14.79
N ARG A 80 -17.93 -6.22 15.04
CA ARG A 80 -17.47 -4.96 15.61
C ARG A 80 -17.60 -3.87 14.54
N PRO A 81 -18.31 -2.76 14.80
CA PRO A 81 -18.37 -1.65 13.86
C PRO A 81 -16.97 -1.07 13.63
N THR A 82 -16.69 -0.71 12.38
CA THR A 82 -15.47 0.01 12.03
C THR A 82 -15.50 1.38 12.68
N LYS A 83 -14.43 1.74 13.39
CA LYS A 83 -14.28 3.09 13.93
C LYS A 83 -14.03 4.05 12.78
N ASP A 84 -14.75 5.16 12.78
CA ASP A 84 -14.43 6.27 11.91
C ASP A 84 -13.12 6.93 12.38
N VAL A 85 -12.18 7.05 11.44
CA VAL A 85 -10.84 7.63 11.64
C VAL A 85 -10.58 8.74 10.65
N ALA A 86 -11.55 9.14 9.82
CA ALA A 86 -11.38 10.17 8.80
C ALA A 86 -10.82 11.47 9.40
N ALA A 87 -11.43 11.96 10.48
CA ALA A 87 -10.98 13.17 11.19
C ALA A 87 -9.55 13.06 11.74
N LYS A 88 -9.10 11.85 12.10
CA LYS A 88 -7.72 11.64 12.56
C LYS A 88 -6.74 11.57 11.41
N LEU A 89 -7.13 10.96 10.29
CA LEU A 89 -6.32 10.87 9.09
C LEU A 89 -6.06 12.27 8.51
N GLU A 90 -7.05 13.16 8.51
CA GLU A 90 -6.88 14.54 8.04
C GLU A 90 -5.78 15.32 8.78
N ARG A 91 -5.42 14.92 10.01
CA ARG A 91 -4.27 15.52 10.72
C ARG A 91 -2.96 15.35 9.94
N LEU A 92 -2.82 14.30 9.12
CA LEU A 92 -1.64 14.07 8.28
C LEU A 92 -1.44 15.15 7.21
N ARG A 93 -2.49 15.91 6.85
CA ARG A 93 -2.40 17.00 5.86
C ARG A 93 -1.60 18.19 6.40
N GLY A 94 -1.66 18.44 7.71
CA GLY A 94 -0.89 19.49 8.38
C GLY A 94 0.54 19.08 8.76
N VAL A 95 0.90 17.81 8.56
CA VAL A 95 2.20 17.25 8.97
C VAL A 95 3.18 17.33 7.81
N SER A 96 4.39 17.82 8.07
CA SER A 96 5.45 17.87 7.05
C SER A 96 5.72 16.46 6.46
N TYR A 97 6.01 16.40 5.15
CA TYR A 97 6.37 15.15 4.47
C TYR A 97 7.50 14.38 5.17
N ALA A 98 8.46 15.08 5.79
CA ALA A 98 9.58 14.47 6.49
C ALA A 98 9.15 13.61 7.69
N ARG A 99 8.08 13.99 8.40
CA ARG A 99 7.60 13.27 9.60
C ARG A 99 6.70 12.09 9.28
N ARG A 100 6.03 12.08 8.12
CA ARG A 100 5.20 10.95 7.65
C ARG A 100 5.92 10.00 6.70
N GLY A 101 7.23 9.81 6.88
CA GLY A 101 8.03 8.94 6.01
C GLY A 101 7.86 7.44 6.27
N THR A 102 7.47 7.09 7.50
CA THR A 102 7.23 5.71 7.94
C THR A 102 5.81 5.55 8.49
N LEU A 103 5.24 4.35 8.43
CA LEU A 103 3.94 4.06 9.05
C LEU A 103 3.93 4.39 10.54
N HIS A 104 5.07 4.18 11.22
CA HIS A 104 5.19 4.44 12.65
C HIS A 104 5.13 5.94 12.95
N ALA A 105 5.88 6.75 12.21
CA ALA A 105 5.89 8.18 12.42
C ALA A 105 4.55 8.82 12.00
N ALA A 106 3.97 8.40 10.87
CA ALA A 106 2.62 8.79 10.48
C ALA A 106 1.56 8.40 11.53
N SER A 107 1.66 7.20 12.12
CA SER A 107 0.79 6.72 13.20
C SER A 107 0.88 7.59 14.45
N ALA A 108 2.09 7.98 14.86
CA ALA A 108 2.31 8.88 15.99
C ALA A 108 1.69 10.26 15.75
N ASP A 109 1.87 10.83 14.56
CA ASP A 109 1.37 12.17 14.22
C ASP A 109 -0.17 12.22 14.11
N CYS A 110 -0.81 11.19 13.53
CA CYS A 110 -2.28 11.16 13.39
C CYS A 110 -3.01 10.63 14.64
N GLY A 111 -2.30 9.98 15.57
CA GLY A 111 -2.90 9.33 16.75
C GLY A 111 -3.79 8.13 16.39
N VAL A 112 -3.52 7.47 15.26
CA VAL A 112 -4.17 6.23 14.82
C VAL A 112 -3.17 5.09 14.97
N PRO A 113 -3.53 3.94 15.56
CA PRO A 113 -2.63 2.80 15.67
C PRO A 113 -2.12 2.34 14.30
N ARG A 114 -0.84 1.95 14.22
CA ARG A 114 -0.19 1.45 13.00
C ARG A 114 -1.00 0.38 12.27
N ALA A 115 -1.58 -0.57 13.00
CA ALA A 115 -2.39 -1.64 12.41
C ALA A 115 -3.63 -1.09 11.69
N THR A 116 -4.32 -0.12 12.30
CA THR A 116 -5.48 0.56 11.70
C THR A 116 -5.07 1.38 10.49
N LEU A 117 -3.95 2.10 10.57
CA LEU A 117 -3.44 2.89 9.44
C LEU A 117 -3.04 2.01 8.25
N HIS A 118 -2.48 0.84 8.51
CA HIS A 118 -2.19 -0.16 7.47
C HIS A 118 -3.46 -0.75 6.83
N LEU A 119 -4.53 -1.00 7.61
CA LEU A 119 -5.83 -1.40 7.06
C LEU A 119 -6.43 -0.32 6.17
N ARG A 120 -6.32 0.95 6.57
CA ARG A 120 -6.76 2.12 5.80
C ARG A 120 -5.95 2.29 4.51
N MET A 121 -4.65 1.99 4.55
CA MET A 121 -3.81 1.93 3.35
C MET A 121 -4.27 0.85 2.37
N LYS A 122 -4.66 -0.34 2.87
CA LYS A 122 -5.24 -1.41 2.02
C LYS A 122 -6.62 -1.04 1.45
N ALA A 123 -7.39 -0.24 2.18
CA ALA A 123 -8.68 0.26 1.72
C ALA A 123 -8.56 1.40 0.68
N GLY A 124 -7.38 2.01 0.55
CA GLY A 124 -7.11 3.10 -0.41
C GLY A 124 -7.22 4.51 0.17
N ASP A 125 -7.53 4.66 1.45
CA ASP A 125 -7.66 5.97 2.12
C ASP A 125 -6.29 6.69 2.25
N VAL A 126 -5.21 5.91 2.30
CA VAL A 126 -3.83 6.38 2.42
C VAL A 126 -2.96 5.67 1.39
N ARG A 127 -2.10 6.41 0.69
CA ARG A 127 -1.19 5.88 -0.33
C ARG A 127 0.27 6.09 0.08
N ALA A 128 1.07 5.04 -0.06
CA ALA A 128 2.52 5.16 0.01
C ALA A 128 3.06 5.68 -1.34
N HIS A 129 3.81 6.78 -1.30
CA HIS A 129 4.45 7.36 -2.47
C HIS A 129 5.97 7.39 -2.26
N VAL A 130 6.73 7.01 -3.28
CA VAL A 130 8.20 7.01 -3.24
C VAL A 130 8.72 8.04 -4.22
N SER A 131 9.34 9.10 -3.70
CA SER A 131 10.04 10.10 -4.49
C SER A 131 11.50 9.69 -4.68
N VAL A 132 11.99 9.73 -5.93
CA VAL A 132 13.41 9.47 -6.27
C VAL A 132 13.94 10.60 -7.13
N VAL A 133 15.06 11.20 -6.71
CA VAL A 133 15.77 12.20 -7.53
C VAL A 133 16.60 11.49 -8.62
N LYS A 134 16.22 11.66 -9.88
CA LYS A 134 16.96 11.14 -11.05
C LYS A 134 17.90 12.21 -11.61
N PRO A 135 19.19 11.91 -11.88
CA PRO A 135 20.08 12.83 -12.56
C PRO A 135 19.68 12.97 -14.03
N LEU A 136 19.75 14.19 -14.56
CA LEU A 136 19.49 14.48 -15.97
C LEU A 136 20.71 14.04 -16.82
N LEU A 137 20.48 13.20 -17.83
CA LEU A 137 21.54 12.73 -18.74
C LEU A 137 21.49 13.56 -20.03
N THR A 138 22.45 14.46 -20.22
CA THR A 138 22.57 15.27 -21.45
C THR A 138 23.26 14.48 -22.57
N GLU A 139 23.06 14.89 -23.83
CA GLU A 139 23.74 14.27 -24.98
C GLU A 139 25.27 14.37 -24.88
N ALA A 140 25.78 15.50 -24.37
CA ALA A 140 27.21 15.65 -24.07
C ALA A 140 27.71 14.60 -23.06
N ASN A 141 26.94 14.31 -22.01
CA ASN A 141 27.31 13.28 -21.03
C ASN A 141 27.32 11.87 -21.65
N LYS A 142 26.45 11.60 -22.63
CA LYS A 142 26.43 10.32 -23.35
C LYS A 142 27.67 10.19 -24.26
N ALA A 143 28.00 11.23 -25.01
CA ALA A 143 29.17 11.25 -25.89
C ALA A 143 30.49 11.05 -25.12
N ALA A 144 30.66 11.75 -23.99
CA ALA A 144 31.84 11.61 -23.13
C ALA A 144 31.99 10.21 -22.54
N ARG A 145 30.88 9.54 -22.21
CA ARG A 145 30.90 8.15 -21.74
C ARG A 145 31.31 7.18 -22.84
N LEU A 146 30.80 7.38 -24.05
CA LEU A 146 31.16 6.55 -25.20
C LEU A 146 32.63 6.70 -25.56
N SER A 147 33.16 7.93 -25.62
CA SER A 147 34.58 8.16 -25.92
C SER A 147 35.49 7.51 -24.87
N TRP A 148 35.12 7.59 -23.59
CA TRP A 148 35.87 6.95 -22.51
C TRP A 148 35.87 5.41 -22.66
N CYS A 149 34.72 4.80 -22.92
CA CYS A 149 34.64 3.35 -23.14
C CYS A 149 35.48 2.91 -24.36
N SER A 150 35.41 3.66 -25.46
CA SER A 150 36.19 3.35 -26.67
C SER A 150 37.70 3.44 -26.45
N ALA A 151 38.17 4.40 -25.63
CA ALA A 151 39.58 4.55 -25.30
C ALA A 151 40.14 3.39 -24.44
N HIS A 152 39.29 2.66 -23.71
CA HIS A 152 39.69 1.56 -22.83
C HIS A 152 39.53 0.17 -23.47
N ILE A 153 39.31 0.12 -24.78
CA ILE A 153 39.29 -1.13 -25.55
C ILE A 153 40.62 -1.26 -26.31
N HIS A 154 41.27 -2.42 -26.19
CA HIS A 154 42.48 -2.70 -26.97
C HIS A 154 42.17 -2.68 -28.47
N PRO A 155 42.90 -1.90 -29.28
CA PRO A 155 42.61 -1.74 -30.71
C PRO A 155 42.59 -3.06 -31.49
N THR A 156 43.51 -3.96 -31.16
CA THR A 156 43.75 -5.22 -31.90
C THR A 156 42.96 -6.38 -31.33
N LEU A 157 43.02 -6.58 -30.01
CA LEU A 157 42.39 -7.72 -29.34
C LEU A 157 40.89 -7.50 -29.10
N ARG A 158 40.41 -6.25 -29.21
CA ARG A 158 39.04 -5.83 -28.85
C ARG A 158 38.61 -6.24 -27.44
N LEU A 159 39.58 -6.53 -26.58
CA LEU A 159 39.41 -6.81 -25.16
C LEU A 159 39.49 -5.50 -24.35
N TYR A 160 38.87 -5.48 -23.18
CA TYR A 160 39.03 -4.35 -22.26
C TYR A 160 40.46 -4.28 -21.73
N ASN A 161 40.98 -3.06 -21.56
CA ASN A 161 42.27 -2.83 -20.91
C ASN A 161 42.21 -3.37 -19.47
N VAL A 162 43.28 -4.05 -19.06
CA VAL A 162 43.39 -4.76 -17.79
C VAL A 162 43.63 -3.80 -16.61
N MET A 163 43.99 -2.53 -16.88
CA MET A 163 44.06 -1.42 -15.91
C MET A 163 44.97 -1.70 -14.68
N TYR A 164 46.08 -2.42 -14.84
CA TYR A 164 46.99 -2.77 -13.74
C TYR A 164 47.77 -1.58 -13.16
N ASP A 165 47.84 -0.49 -13.92
CA ASP A 165 48.46 0.80 -13.60
C ASP A 165 47.42 1.84 -13.14
N THR A 166 46.14 1.48 -13.06
CA THR A 166 45.06 2.38 -12.68
C THR A 166 44.63 2.15 -11.24
N VAL A 167 44.58 3.21 -10.46
CA VAL A 167 43.92 3.22 -9.14
C VAL A 167 42.53 3.80 -9.31
N HIS A 168 41.50 3.06 -8.95
CA HIS A 168 40.14 3.56 -8.95
C HIS A 168 39.89 4.29 -7.63
N VAL A 169 39.81 5.62 -7.71
CA VAL A 169 39.34 6.45 -6.61
C VAL A 169 37.85 6.64 -6.80
N ASP A 170 37.06 6.14 -5.85
CA ASP A 170 35.63 6.40 -5.80
C ASP A 170 35.32 7.30 -4.59
N GLU A 171 34.48 8.30 -4.80
CA GLU A 171 33.97 9.14 -3.73
C GLU A 171 32.57 8.66 -3.35
N LYS A 172 32.46 8.00 -2.21
CA LYS A 172 31.15 7.66 -1.68
C LYS A 172 30.57 8.86 -0.94
N LEU A 173 29.50 9.41 -1.50
CA LEU A 173 28.81 10.57 -0.95
C LEU A 173 27.63 10.15 -0.08
N PHE A 174 27.67 10.50 1.20
CA PHE A 174 26.55 10.37 2.13
C PHE A 174 25.77 11.67 2.15
N TYR A 175 24.55 11.64 1.65
CA TYR A 175 23.67 12.81 1.61
C TYR A 175 23.01 13.04 2.97
N MET A 176 23.07 14.27 3.50
CA MET A 176 22.29 14.64 4.69
C MET A 176 20.79 14.47 4.46
N THR A 177 20.31 14.68 3.23
CA THR A 177 18.92 14.39 2.85
C THR A 177 18.83 13.14 1.99
N GLN A 178 17.89 12.26 2.33
CA GLN A 178 17.71 11.01 1.58
C GLN A 178 17.24 11.30 0.15
N VAL A 179 17.99 10.78 -0.83
CA VAL A 179 17.75 10.86 -2.27
C VAL A 179 16.46 10.13 -2.67
N ARG A 180 16.15 9.05 -1.97
CA ARG A 180 14.90 8.30 -2.07
C ARG A 180 14.17 8.44 -0.74
N ARG A 181 12.95 8.98 -0.76
CA ARG A 181 12.08 9.06 0.43
C ARG A 181 10.70 8.53 0.10
N SER A 182 10.19 7.67 0.99
CA SER A 182 8.78 7.28 1.04
C SER A 182 8.00 8.29 1.86
N PHE A 183 6.77 8.56 1.47
CA PHE A 183 5.81 9.39 2.20
C PHE A 183 4.45 8.69 2.20
N TYR A 184 3.71 8.82 3.31
CA TYR A 184 2.30 8.43 3.36
C TYR A 184 1.42 9.65 3.09
N LEU A 185 0.65 9.59 2.03
CA LEU A 185 -0.23 10.66 1.56
C LEU A 185 -1.69 10.25 1.76
N LEU A 186 -2.56 11.22 2.02
CA LEU A 186 -4.00 11.00 1.97
C LEU A 186 -4.48 10.82 0.53
N SER A 187 -5.62 10.14 0.36
CA SER A 187 -6.30 10.09 -0.93
C SER A 187 -6.66 11.51 -1.40
N GLY A 188 -6.22 11.87 -2.62
CA GLY A 188 -6.43 13.20 -3.20
C GLY A 188 -5.39 14.27 -2.83
N GLU A 189 -4.38 13.95 -2.03
CA GLU A 189 -3.29 14.89 -1.75
C GLU A 189 -2.31 14.97 -2.94
N PRO A 190 -1.91 16.18 -3.38
CA PRO A 190 -0.95 16.32 -4.47
C PRO A 190 0.39 15.69 -4.09
N GLU A 191 1.02 15.07 -5.08
CA GLU A 191 2.33 14.46 -4.88
C GLU A 191 3.36 15.53 -4.54
N PRO A 192 4.19 15.33 -3.49
CA PRO A 192 5.24 16.28 -3.17
C PRO A 192 6.24 16.35 -4.32
N MET A 193 6.25 17.48 -5.02
CA MET A 193 7.27 17.75 -6.02
C MET A 193 8.59 18.04 -5.31
N ARG A 194 9.56 17.14 -5.45
CA ARG A 194 10.94 17.34 -4.99
C ARG A 194 11.85 17.47 -6.19
N SER A 195 12.10 18.71 -6.61
CA SER A 195 13.13 19.02 -7.60
C SER A 195 14.41 19.48 -6.88
N VAL A 196 15.54 19.00 -7.36
CA VAL A 196 16.85 19.54 -7.02
C VAL A 196 17.61 19.66 -8.34
N ARG A 197 18.24 20.80 -8.60
CA ARG A 197 18.94 21.08 -9.87
C ARG A 197 19.97 19.99 -10.21
N SER A 198 20.66 19.49 -9.19
CA SER A 198 21.48 18.28 -9.28
C SER A 198 21.67 17.70 -7.88
N LYS A 199 22.05 16.42 -7.79
CA LYS A 199 22.42 15.83 -6.49
C LYS A 199 23.57 16.58 -5.83
N CYS A 200 24.36 17.38 -6.56
CA CYS A 200 25.51 18.14 -6.04
C CYS A 200 25.16 19.24 -5.03
N TYR A 201 23.94 19.78 -5.07
CA TYR A 201 23.50 20.86 -4.18
C TYR A 201 22.98 20.36 -2.83
N ILE A 202 22.84 19.05 -2.63
CA ILE A 202 22.48 18.48 -1.32
C ILE A 202 23.75 18.44 -0.48
N THR A 203 23.71 18.86 0.80
CA THR A 203 24.83 18.73 1.73
C THR A 203 25.28 17.27 1.85
N LYS A 204 26.57 17.02 1.68
CA LYS A 204 27.13 15.65 1.68
C LYS A 204 28.34 15.56 2.57
N VAL A 205 28.51 14.40 3.18
CA VAL A 205 29.78 13.96 3.74
C VAL A 205 30.42 13.04 2.70
N MET A 206 31.66 13.33 2.33
CA MET A 206 32.41 12.56 1.35
C MET A 206 33.35 11.60 2.06
N MET A 207 33.27 10.32 1.69
CA MET A 207 34.21 9.31 2.12
C MET A 207 34.95 8.79 0.88
N PRO A 208 36.19 9.21 0.64
CA PRO A 208 37.01 8.68 -0.44
C PRO A 208 37.40 7.23 -0.14
N ALA A 209 37.34 6.40 -1.16
CA ALA A 209 37.87 5.05 -1.13
C ALA A 209 38.75 4.86 -2.37
N ALA A 210 39.99 4.45 -2.16
CA ALA A 210 40.89 4.09 -3.24
C ALA A 210 41.06 2.57 -3.29
N VAL A 211 40.74 1.99 -4.44
CA VAL A 211 40.92 0.56 -4.70
C VAL A 211 41.75 0.41 -5.97
N ALA A 212 42.86 -0.30 -5.84
CA ALA A 212 43.63 -0.79 -6.96
C ALA A 212 43.34 -2.28 -7.17
N ARG A 213 43.67 -2.78 -8.35
CA ARG A 213 43.51 -4.20 -8.63
C ARG A 213 44.45 -5.04 -7.76
N PRO A 214 43.98 -6.12 -7.12
CA PRO A 214 44.86 -7.02 -6.37
C PRO A 214 45.95 -7.58 -7.28
N ARG A 215 47.20 -7.57 -6.80
CA ARG A 215 48.36 -8.01 -7.58
C ARG A 215 49.48 -8.55 -6.69
N TRP A 216 50.29 -9.43 -7.25
CA TRP A 216 51.51 -9.89 -6.60
C TRP A 216 52.55 -8.77 -6.61
N VAL A 217 53.18 -8.50 -5.45
CA VAL A 217 54.22 -7.47 -5.31
C VAL A 217 55.58 -8.17 -5.14
N PRO A 218 56.47 -8.12 -6.14
CA PRO A 218 57.75 -8.85 -6.10
C PRO A 218 58.69 -8.38 -4.97
N SER A 219 58.63 -7.10 -4.59
CA SER A 219 59.52 -6.52 -3.58
C SER A 219 59.23 -6.95 -2.14
N GLY A 220 58.02 -7.44 -1.86
CA GLY A 220 57.60 -7.87 -0.52
C GLY A 220 57.26 -9.36 -0.41
N SER A 221 57.27 -10.11 -1.53
CA SER A 221 56.80 -11.50 -1.59
C SER A 221 55.39 -11.70 -1.01
N THR A 222 54.54 -10.69 -1.15
CA THR A 222 53.17 -10.68 -0.62
C THR A 222 52.18 -10.30 -1.70
N PHE A 223 50.97 -10.85 -1.58
CA PHE A 223 49.85 -10.50 -2.45
C PHE A 223 49.16 -9.23 -1.92
N PHE A 224 49.13 -8.18 -2.74
CA PHE A 224 48.43 -6.95 -2.40
C PHE A 224 46.92 -7.12 -2.65
N ASP A 225 46.11 -6.87 -1.63
CA ASP A 225 44.65 -7.08 -1.68
C ASP A 225 43.88 -5.95 -2.38
N GLY A 226 44.60 -4.94 -2.89
CA GLY A 226 44.02 -3.85 -3.66
C GLY A 226 43.53 -2.66 -2.84
N LYS A 227 43.59 -2.71 -1.50
CA LYS A 227 43.06 -1.64 -0.65
C LYS A 227 44.16 -0.65 -0.30
N LEU A 228 43.90 0.64 -0.57
CA LEU A 228 44.88 1.71 -0.39
C LEU A 228 44.53 2.73 0.70
N ASP A 229 43.43 2.50 1.44
CA ASP A 229 42.93 3.20 2.65
C ASP A 229 41.52 3.82 2.52
N LEU A 230 40.89 4.03 3.69
CA LEU A 230 39.62 4.75 3.90
C LEU A 230 39.91 6.00 4.74
N GLY A 231 40.05 7.16 4.10
CA GLY A 231 40.25 8.43 4.80
C GLY A 231 38.92 9.11 5.14
N LEU A 232 38.74 9.61 6.37
CA LEU A 232 37.67 10.56 6.68
C LEU A 232 38.08 11.94 6.14
N CYS A 233 37.48 12.39 5.04
CA CYS A 233 37.68 13.76 4.56
C CYS A 233 36.64 14.67 5.21
N CYS A 234 37.08 15.84 5.71
CA CYS A 234 36.20 16.85 6.31
C CYS A 234 35.02 17.22 5.39
N PRO A 235 33.87 17.64 5.95
CA PRO A 235 32.71 18.01 5.14
C PRO A 235 33.07 19.14 4.16
N ARG A 236 32.92 18.88 2.85
CA ARG A 236 32.93 19.94 1.84
C ARG A 236 31.66 20.78 2.02
N THR A 237 31.77 21.85 2.81
CA THR A 237 30.83 22.98 2.73
C THR A 237 31.13 23.71 1.42
N ASN A 238 30.31 23.51 0.40
CA ASN A 238 30.33 24.41 -0.76
C ASN A 238 29.91 25.80 -0.26
N PHE A 239 30.86 26.71 -0.11
CA PHE A 239 30.56 28.14 -0.07
C PHE A 239 30.22 28.58 -1.49
N ALA A 240 29.00 29.12 -1.63
CA ALA A 240 28.41 29.88 -2.74
C ALA A 240 28.63 29.36 -4.17
#